data_AF-A0A7C7RUL2-F1
#
_entry.id   AF-A0A7C7RUL2-F1
#
_cell.length_a   1.000
_cell.length_b   1.000
_cell.length_c   1.000
_cell.angle_alpha   90.00
_cell.angle_beta   90.00
_cell.angle_gamma   90.00
#
_symmetry.space_group_name_H-M   'P 1'
#
loop_
_entity.id
_entity.type
_entity.pdbx_description
1 polymer ?
#
loop_
_entity_poly.entity_id
_entity_poly.type
_entity_poly.pdbx_seq_one_letter_code
_entity_poly.pdbx_strand_id
1 'polypeptide(L)'
;MPQKIDEITERINQTSGFIPLLVHELEQVMVGQKYLIERLILGLLTGEHILIEGVPGLAKTTAVKALAQSVKADFKRIQFTPDLLPADLLGTQVYQPKTGGFDIKKGPLFANIILADEINRAPAKV
;
A
#
# COMPACT_ATOMS: atom_id res chain seq x y z
N MET A 1 22.45 28.35 4.22
CA MET A 1 23.51 28.13 3.21
C MET A 1 23.00 27.09 2.23
N PRO A 2 23.01 27.33 0.91
CA PRO A 2 22.64 26.28 -0.04
C PRO A 2 23.70 25.17 0.03
N GLN A 3 23.29 23.92 0.27
CA GLN A 3 24.17 22.77 0.11
C GLN A 3 24.73 22.77 -1.33
N LYS A 4 26.01 22.47 -1.50
CA LYS A 4 26.60 22.31 -2.84
C LYS A 4 25.89 21.14 -3.53
N ILE A 5 25.46 21.34 -4.78
CA ILE A 5 24.72 20.34 -5.58
C ILE A 5 25.43 18.98 -5.60
N ASP A 6 26.77 19.00 -5.58
CA ASP A 6 27.61 17.79 -5.55
C ASP A 6 27.38 16.95 -4.29
N GLU A 7 27.27 17.57 -3.12
CA GLU A 7 27.03 16.87 -1.83
C GLU A 7 25.64 16.23 -1.80
N ILE A 8 24.63 16.91 -2.35
CA ILE A 8 23.28 16.36 -2.48
C ILE A 8 23.27 15.16 -3.42
N THR A 9 23.93 15.28 -4.57
CA THR A 9 24.01 14.22 -5.58
C THR A 9 24.68 12.97 -5.03
N GLU A 10 25.80 13.13 -4.32
CA GLU A 10 26.50 12.03 -3.69
C GLU A 10 25.63 11.33 -2.64
N ARG A 11 24.92 12.09 -1.81
CA ARG A 11 23.99 11.54 -0.82
C ARG A 11 22.81 10.79 -1.47
N ILE A 12 22.28 11.30 -2.57
CA ILE A 12 21.23 10.62 -3.34
C ILE A 12 21.77 9.29 -3.89
N ASN A 13 22.96 9.27 -4.47
CA ASN A 13 23.55 8.05 -5.02
C ASN A 13 23.79 6.98 -3.94
N GLN A 14 24.25 7.39 -2.74
CA GLN A 14 24.45 6.48 -1.63
C GLN A 14 23.13 5.91 -1.08
N THR A 15 22.07 6.71 -1.04
CA THR A 15 20.78 6.30 -0.44
C THR A 15 19.82 5.62 -1.40
N SER A 16 19.93 5.88 -2.70
CA SER A 16 19.01 5.36 -3.73
C SER A 16 19.38 3.98 -4.27
N GLY A 17 20.49 3.38 -3.82
CA GLY A 17 21.01 2.10 -4.34
C GLY A 17 20.05 0.91 -4.20
N PHE A 18 19.04 0.98 -3.33
CA PHE A 18 18.02 -0.07 -3.20
C PHE A 18 16.95 -0.01 -4.31
N ILE A 19 16.77 1.14 -4.98
CA ILE A 19 15.69 1.32 -5.96
C ILE A 19 15.84 0.37 -7.15
N PRO A 20 17.02 0.25 -7.80
CA PRO A 20 17.19 -0.70 -8.90
C PRO A 20 16.95 -2.16 -8.48
N LEU A 21 17.33 -2.51 -7.26
CA LEU A 21 17.09 -3.86 -6.70
C LEU A 21 15.59 -4.12 -6.51
N LEU A 22 14.86 -3.13 -5.98
CA LEU A 22 13.42 -3.22 -5.79
C LEU A 22 12.67 -3.33 -7.12
N VAL A 23 13.07 -2.54 -8.13
CA VAL A 23 12.52 -2.62 -9.49
C VAL A 23 12.76 -4.02 -10.06
N HIS A 24 13.98 -4.54 -9.96
CA HIS A 24 14.32 -5.86 -10.49
C HIS A 24 13.47 -6.98 -9.87
N GLU A 25 13.29 -6.96 -8.55
CA GLU A 25 12.46 -7.94 -7.84
C GLU A 25 11.00 -7.89 -8.30
N LEU A 26 10.45 -6.70 -8.52
CA LEU A 26 9.09 -6.52 -9.00
C LEU A 26 8.93 -6.98 -10.46
N GLU A 27 9.92 -6.76 -11.31
CA GLU A 27 9.93 -7.21 -12.70
C GLU A 27 9.98 -8.75 -12.81
N GLN A 28 10.49 -9.48 -11.80
CA GLN A 28 10.41 -10.95 -11.77
C GLN A 28 8.98 -11.46 -11.64
N VAL A 29 8.11 -10.71 -10.97
CA VAL A 29 6.70 -11.08 -10.76
C VAL A 29 5.80 -10.46 -11.83
N MET A 30 6.17 -9.29 -12.35
CA MET A 30 5.37 -8.47 -13.24
C MET A 30 6.05 -8.21 -14.59
N VAL A 31 5.73 -9.04 -15.57
CA VAL A 31 6.26 -8.89 -16.93
C VAL A 31 5.54 -7.78 -17.68
N GLY A 32 6.29 -6.84 -18.26
CA GLY A 32 5.77 -5.80 -19.16
C GLY A 32 5.01 -4.66 -18.47
N GLN A 33 5.07 -4.55 -17.13
CA GLN A 33 4.30 -3.58 -16.34
C GLN A 33 5.20 -2.52 -15.66
N LYS A 34 6.28 -2.12 -16.34
CA LYS A 34 7.29 -1.19 -15.80
C LYS A 34 6.68 0.13 -15.29
N TYR A 35 5.73 0.69 -16.03
CA TYR A 35 5.05 1.92 -15.64
C TYR A 35 4.33 1.80 -14.29
N LEU A 36 3.61 0.70 -14.06
CA LEU A 36 2.92 0.46 -12.78
C LEU A 36 3.94 0.31 -11.65
N ILE A 37 5.02 -0.45 -11.87
CA ILE A 37 6.09 -0.65 -10.89
C ILE A 37 6.69 0.68 -10.45
N GLU A 38 7.09 1.53 -11.40
CA GLU A 38 7.67 2.84 -11.11
C GLU A 38 6.71 3.73 -10.31
N ARG A 39 5.41 3.75 -10.66
CA ARG A 39 4.40 4.52 -9.92
C ARG A 39 4.20 4.00 -8.50
N LEU A 40 4.17 2.68 -8.31
CA LEU A 40 4.05 2.05 -7.00
C LEU A 40 5.22 2.39 -6.09
N ILE A 41 6.46 2.33 -6.61
CA ILE A 41 7.65 2.74 -5.87
C ILE A 41 7.59 4.23 -5.55
N LEU A 42 7.17 5.06 -6.50
CA LEU A 42 7.07 6.51 -6.29
C LEU A 42 6.10 6.84 -5.16
N GLY A 43 4.89 6.27 -5.15
CA GLY A 43 3.94 6.48 -4.05
C GLY A 43 4.46 5.99 -2.70
N LEU A 44 5.21 4.89 -2.68
CA LEU A 44 5.88 4.41 -1.46
C LEU A 44 6.91 5.43 -0.94
N LEU A 45 7.74 5.99 -1.82
CA LEU A 45 8.79 6.93 -1.44
C LEU A 45 8.25 8.30 -1.03
N THR A 46 7.14 8.74 -1.63
CA THR A 46 6.51 10.03 -1.30
C THR A 46 5.52 9.94 -0.14
N GLY A 47 5.10 8.72 0.23
CA GLY A 47 4.05 8.52 1.24
C GLY A 47 2.65 8.90 0.74
N GLU A 48 2.44 8.93 -0.58
CA GLU A 48 1.18 9.33 -1.20
C GLU A 48 0.35 8.11 -1.64
N HIS A 49 -0.94 8.32 -1.87
CA HIS A 49 -1.86 7.27 -2.32
C HIS A 49 -1.94 7.20 -3.85
N ILE A 50 -2.16 5.98 -4.37
CA ILE A 50 -2.24 5.73 -5.81
C ILE A 50 -3.62 5.19 -6.15
N LEU A 51 -4.27 5.83 -7.12
CA LEU A 51 -5.44 5.28 -7.79
C LEU A 51 -5.00 4.43 -8.99
N ILE A 52 -5.35 3.15 -9.00
CA ILE A 52 -4.98 2.22 -10.08
C ILE A 52 -6.22 1.89 -10.92
N GLU A 53 -6.41 2.65 -11.98
CA GLU A 53 -7.42 2.38 -13.00
C GLU A 53 -6.90 1.36 -14.02
N GLY A 54 -7.78 0.47 -14.47
CA GLY A 54 -7.45 -0.51 -15.50
C GLY A 54 -8.45 -1.65 -15.52
N VAL A 55 -8.48 -2.38 -16.63
CA VAL A 55 -9.40 -3.51 -16.80
C VAL A 55 -9.11 -4.64 -15.78
N PRO A 56 -10.12 -5.45 -15.42
CA PRO A 56 -9.91 -6.64 -14.61
C PRO A 56 -8.84 -7.57 -15.20
N GLY A 57 -8.05 -8.20 -14.34
CA GLY A 57 -7.03 -9.18 -14.77
C GLY A 57 -5.64 -8.61 -15.06
N LEU A 58 -5.41 -7.29 -14.95
CA LEU A 58 -4.09 -6.66 -15.13
C LEU A 58 -3.13 -6.82 -13.94
N ALA A 59 -3.24 -7.91 -13.18
CA ALA A 59 -2.34 -8.23 -12.07
C ALA A 59 -2.16 -7.12 -11.00
N LYS A 60 -3.14 -6.19 -10.86
CA LYS A 60 -3.09 -5.07 -9.89
C LYS A 60 -2.86 -5.56 -8.46
N THR A 61 -3.57 -6.61 -8.07
CA THR A 61 -3.40 -7.26 -6.77
C THR A 61 -2.01 -7.85 -6.60
N THR A 62 -1.51 -8.53 -7.63
CA THR A 62 -0.17 -9.13 -7.63
C THR A 62 0.91 -8.06 -7.50
N ALA A 63 0.77 -6.94 -8.22
CA ALA A 63 1.69 -5.81 -8.19
C ALA A 63 1.89 -5.24 -6.79
N VAL A 64 0.79 -4.87 -6.14
CA VAL A 64 0.80 -4.24 -4.82
C VAL A 64 1.27 -5.23 -3.75
N LYS A 65 0.87 -6.51 -3.87
CA LYS A 65 1.32 -7.57 -2.95
C LYS A 65 2.82 -7.84 -3.09
N ALA A 66 3.34 -7.88 -4.33
CA ALA A 66 4.76 -8.07 -4.58
C ALA A 66 5.57 -6.92 -3.97
N LEU A 67 5.15 -5.67 -4.17
CA LEU A 67 5.79 -4.51 -3.53
C LEU A 67 5.86 -4.67 -2.02
N ALA A 68 4.72 -4.97 -1.38
CA ALA A 68 4.69 -5.13 0.07
C ALA A 68 5.65 -6.23 0.56
N GLN A 69 5.73 -7.36 -0.15
CA GLN A 69 6.65 -8.44 0.18
C GLN A 69 8.12 -8.02 0.02
N SER A 70 8.46 -7.34 -1.08
CA SER A 70 9.83 -6.88 -1.36
C SER A 70 10.35 -5.90 -0.30
N VAL A 71 9.47 -5.11 0.31
CA VAL A 71 9.84 -4.17 1.39
C VAL A 71 9.50 -4.67 2.80
N LYS A 72 9.07 -5.93 2.95
CA LYS A 72 8.65 -6.53 4.23
C LYS A 72 7.59 -5.71 4.99
N ALA A 73 6.63 -5.17 4.24
CA ALA A 73 5.53 -4.38 4.74
C ALA A 73 4.28 -5.25 4.99
N ASP A 74 3.51 -4.91 6.04
CA ASP A 74 2.20 -5.49 6.25
C ASP A 74 1.27 -5.13 5.09
N PHE A 75 0.65 -6.15 4.49
CA PHE A 75 -0.27 -6.02 3.37
C PHE A 75 -1.68 -6.42 3.77
N LYS A 76 -2.66 -5.57 3.43
CA LYS A 76 -4.09 -5.91 3.53
C LYS A 76 -4.81 -5.59 2.22
N ARG A 77 -5.63 -6.53 1.76
CA ARG A 77 -6.58 -6.30 0.66
C ARG A 77 -7.97 -6.11 1.27
N ILE A 78 -8.63 -5.04 0.88
CA ILE A 78 -9.99 -4.69 1.30
C ILE A 78 -10.84 -4.67 0.03
N GLN A 79 -11.86 -5.52 -0.03
CA GLN A 79 -12.83 -5.50 -1.11
C GLN A 79 -13.95 -4.54 -0.73
N PHE A 80 -14.13 -3.47 -1.51
CA PHE A 80 -15.21 -2.53 -1.26
C PHE A 80 -16.53 -3.13 -1.79
N THR A 81 -17.54 -3.10 -0.93
CA THR A 81 -18.90 -3.59 -1.21
C THR A 81 -19.89 -2.52 -0.78
N PRO A 82 -21.12 -2.50 -1.35
CA PRO A 82 -22.12 -1.50 -1.00
C PRO A 82 -22.55 -1.55 0.48
N ASP A 83 -22.38 -2.70 1.13
CA ASP A 83 -22.76 -2.93 2.52
C ASP A 83 -21.62 -2.68 3.52
N LEU A 84 -20.42 -2.31 3.04
CA LEU A 84 -19.25 -2.11 3.89
C LEU A 84 -19.45 -0.91 4.81
N LEU A 85 -19.31 -1.12 6.12
CA LEU A 85 -19.44 -0.06 7.12
C LEU A 85 -18.06 0.51 7.49
N PRO A 86 -17.96 1.80 7.93
CA PRO A 86 -16.70 2.36 8.40
C PRO A 86 -16.07 1.57 9.57
N ALA A 87 -16.91 0.97 10.41
CA ALA A 87 -16.48 0.10 11.50
C ALA A 87 -15.76 -1.17 11.01
N ASP A 88 -16.08 -1.68 9.81
CA ASP A 88 -15.39 -2.83 9.21
C ASP A 88 -13.97 -2.46 8.75
N LEU A 89 -13.70 -1.18 8.52
CA LEU A 89 -12.41 -0.64 8.09
C LEU A 89 -11.52 -0.22 9.26
N LEU A 90 -12.09 0.53 10.21
CA LEU A 90 -11.39 1.03 11.39
C LEU A 90 -11.27 -0.04 12.48
N GLY A 91 -12.26 -0.93 12.59
CA GLY A 91 -12.37 -1.90 13.67
C GLY A 91 -13.46 -1.54 14.69
N THR A 92 -13.65 -2.44 15.65
CA THR A 92 -14.75 -2.40 16.63
C THR A 92 -14.26 -2.64 18.04
N GLN A 93 -15.03 -2.15 19.03
CA GLN A 93 -14.86 -2.54 20.41
C GLN A 93 -15.55 -3.89 20.65
N VAL A 94 -14.81 -4.84 21.21
CA VAL A 94 -15.28 -6.18 21.52
C VAL A 94 -15.30 -6.33 23.03
N TYR A 95 -16.45 -6.69 23.58
CA TYR A 95 -16.58 -7.00 25.00
C TYR A 95 -15.83 -8.29 25.32
N GLN A 96 -15.02 -8.27 26.39
CA GLN A 96 -14.22 -9.39 26.85
C GLN A 96 -14.80 -9.95 28.16
N PRO A 97 -15.59 -11.04 28.13
CA PRO A 97 -16.33 -11.52 29.30
C PRO A 97 -15.45 -11.92 30.48
N LYS A 98 -14.20 -12.34 30.22
CA LYS A 98 -13.26 -12.77 31.25
C LYS A 98 -12.77 -11.61 32.13
N THR A 99 -12.70 -10.40 31.57
CA THR A 99 -12.18 -9.21 32.26
C THR A 99 -13.29 -8.20 32.58
N GLY A 100 -14.47 -8.35 31.98
CA GLY A 100 -15.56 -7.37 32.07
C GLY A 100 -15.28 -6.07 31.30
N GLY A 101 -14.20 -6.00 30.53
CA GLY A 101 -13.76 -4.82 29.79
C GLY A 101 -14.12 -4.85 28.31
N PHE A 102 -13.78 -3.78 27.60
CA PHE A 102 -13.89 -3.66 26.15
C PHE A 102 -12.52 -3.49 25.52
N ASP A 103 -12.16 -4.38 24.58
CA ASP A 103 -10.91 -4.32 23.82
C ASP A 103 -11.16 -3.80 22.41
N ILE A 104 -10.26 -2.95 21.90
CA ILE A 104 -10.34 -2.45 20.52
C ILE A 104 -9.72 -3.48 19.59
N LYS A 105 -10.54 -4.05 18.71
CA LYS A 105 -10.09 -4.89 17.61
C LYS A 105 -9.87 -4.03 16.37
N LYS A 106 -8.59 -3.75 16.06
CA LYS A 106 -8.19 -2.96 14.88
C LYS A 106 -8.68 -3.60 13.58
N GLY A 107 -9.23 -2.79 12.70
CA GLY A 107 -9.66 -3.18 11.37
C GLY A 107 -8.52 -3.33 10.36
N PRO A 108 -8.83 -3.65 9.09
CA PRO A 108 -7.85 -3.88 8.04
C PRO A 108 -7.11 -2.61 7.58
N LEU A 109 -7.56 -1.41 7.97
CA LEU A 109 -6.83 -0.16 7.69
C LEU A 109 -5.50 -0.04 8.46
N PHE A 110 -5.25 -0.91 9.45
CA PHE A 110 -4.02 -0.91 10.21
C PHE A 110 -2.98 -1.83 9.56
N ALA A 111 -2.46 -1.40 8.42
CA ALA A 111 -1.38 -2.05 7.67
C ALA A 111 -0.51 -1.00 6.96
N ASN A 112 0.70 -1.37 6.54
CA ASN A 112 1.60 -0.45 5.85
C ASN A 112 1.15 -0.20 4.40
N ILE A 113 0.71 -1.24 3.69
CA ILE A 113 0.21 -1.16 2.33
C ILE A 113 -1.18 -1.77 2.25
N ILE A 114 -2.12 -0.99 1.75
CA ILE A 114 -3.51 -1.38 1.62
C ILE A 114 -3.91 -1.34 0.16
N LEU A 115 -4.44 -2.45 -0.34
CA LEU A 115 -5.14 -2.50 -1.62
C LEU A 115 -6.64 -2.39 -1.36
N ALA A 116 -7.19 -1.22 -1.63
CA ALA A 116 -8.63 -0.99 -1.66
C ALA A 116 -9.14 -1.34 -3.07
N ASP A 117 -9.80 -2.48 -3.20
CA ASP A 117 -10.28 -3.02 -4.48
C ASP A 117 -11.75 -2.64 -4.70
N GLU A 118 -12.11 -2.34 -5.95
CA GLU A 118 -13.45 -1.87 -6.36
C GLU A 118 -14.01 -0.74 -5.49
N ILE A 119 -13.18 0.26 -5.14
CA ILE A 119 -13.57 1.40 -4.26
C ILE A 119 -14.84 2.13 -4.72
N ASN A 120 -15.12 2.08 -6.02
CA ASN A 120 -16.30 2.66 -6.64
C ASN A 120 -17.61 1.93 -6.28
N ARG A 121 -17.55 0.76 -5.63
CA ARG A 121 -18.73 0.02 -5.16
C ARG A 121 -19.19 0.43 -3.77
N ALA A 122 -18.36 1.12 -2.99
CA ALA A 122 -18.81 1.64 -1.70
C ALA A 122 -19.80 2.80 -1.91
N PRO A 123 -20.80 2.95 -1.02
CA PRO A 123 -21.74 4.05 -1.10
C PRO A 123 -21.00 5.38 -0.88
N ALA A 124 -21.42 6.43 -1.58
CA ALA A 124 -20.88 7.79 -1.42
C ALA A 124 -21.24 8.44 -0.06
N LYS A 125 -21.78 7.67 0.89
CA LYS A 125 -22.22 8.11 2.22
C LYS A 125 -21.62 7.19 3.27
N VAL A 126 -20.57 7.66 3.96
CA VAL A 126 -20.55 7.94 5.41
C VAL A 126 -19.46 8.98 5.67
#